data_AF-A0A8J4ICW1-F1
#
_entry.id   AF-A0A8J4ICW1-F1
#
_cell.length_a   1.000
_cell.length_b   1.000
_cell.length_c   1.000
_cell.angle_alpha   90.00
_cell.angle_beta   90.00
_cell.angle_gamma   90.00
#
_symmetry.space_group_name_H-M   'P 1'
#
loop_
_entity.id
_entity.type
_entity.pdbx_description
1 polymer ?
#
loop_
_entity_poly.entity_id
_entity_poly.type
_entity_poly.pdbx_seq_one_letter_code
_entity_poly.pdbx_strand_id
1 'polypeptide(L)'
;MAGRQRQSRRRAAGRVLLPALLLCLCCRAAPERIRYAIPEELGRGSLVGPLARDLGLSPADLPARKLRVAPAAKRQLKYFTVSGETGNLYVSERLDREEMCGESASCS
;
A
#
# COMPACT_ATOMS: atom_id res chain seq x y z
N MET A 1 -11.94 -58.35 -9.23
CA MET A 1 -12.60 -57.06 -8.89
C MET A 1 -11.52 -55.98 -8.68
N ALA A 2 -11.16 -55.18 -9.69
CA ALA A 2 -10.17 -54.09 -9.54
C ALA A 2 -10.28 -53.07 -10.69
N GLY A 3 -11.36 -52.26 -10.71
CA GLY A 3 -11.62 -51.36 -11.84
C GLY A 3 -12.28 -50.02 -11.54
N ARG A 4 -12.48 -49.63 -10.27
CA ARG A 4 -13.29 -48.43 -9.93
C ARG A 4 -12.55 -47.26 -9.25
N GLN A 5 -11.31 -47.44 -8.79
CA GLN A 5 -10.64 -46.40 -7.97
C GLN A 5 -9.87 -45.31 -8.74
N ARG A 6 -9.48 -45.53 -10.00
CA ARG A 6 -8.66 -44.54 -10.75
C ARG A 6 -9.43 -43.34 -11.32
N GLN A 7 -10.76 -43.40 -11.39
CA GLN A 7 -11.57 -42.39 -12.09
C GLN A 7 -12.04 -41.22 -11.19
N SER A 8 -12.10 -41.43 -9.87
CA SER A 8 -12.59 -40.42 -8.91
C SER A 8 -11.59 -39.26 -8.67
N ARG A 9 -10.28 -39.55 -8.69
CA ARG A 9 -9.23 -38.53 -8.45
C ARG A 9 -9.12 -37.45 -9.54
N ARG A 10 -9.56 -37.72 -10.78
CA ARG A 10 -9.46 -36.76 -11.90
C ARG A 10 -10.55 -35.69 -11.90
N ARG A 11 -11.70 -35.94 -11.28
CA ARG A 11 -12.86 -35.00 -11.27
C ARG A 11 -12.76 -33.91 -10.22
N ALA A 12 -12.02 -34.15 -9.13
CA ALA A 12 -11.81 -33.16 -8.06
C ALA A 12 -10.75 -32.11 -8.43
N ALA A 13 -9.72 -32.49 -9.18
CA ALA A 13 -8.62 -31.60 -9.53
C ALA A 13 -9.10 -30.40 -10.38
N GLY A 14 -9.94 -30.63 -11.40
CA GLY A 14 -10.47 -29.55 -12.25
C GLY A 14 -11.49 -28.63 -11.54
N ARG A 15 -12.18 -29.13 -10.51
CA ARG A 15 -13.17 -28.36 -9.73
C ARG A 15 -12.53 -27.39 -8.74
N VAL A 16 -11.31 -27.65 -8.27
CA VAL A 16 -10.56 -26.75 -7.37
C VAL A 16 -9.65 -25.82 -8.16
N LEU A 17 -9.16 -26.26 -9.33
CA LEU A 17 -8.30 -25.45 -10.19
C LEU A 17 -9.00 -24.17 -10.67
N LEU A 18 -10.27 -24.27 -11.07
CA LEU A 18 -11.04 -23.14 -11.60
C LEU A 18 -11.29 -22.03 -10.54
N PRO A 19 -11.82 -22.31 -9.33
CA PRO A 19 -11.98 -21.29 -8.30
C PRO A 19 -10.62 -20.77 -7.79
N ALA A 20 -9.58 -21.60 -7.73
CA ALA A 20 -8.24 -21.14 -7.36
C ALA A 20 -7.66 -20.16 -8.40
N LEU A 21 -7.87 -20.43 -9.70
CA LEU A 21 -7.48 -19.53 -10.79
C LEU A 21 -8.26 -18.21 -10.75
N LEU A 22 -9.58 -18.27 -10.55
CA LEU A 22 -10.44 -17.11 -10.36
C LEU A 22 -10.01 -16.26 -9.16
N LEU A 23 -9.73 -16.89 -8.02
CA LEU A 23 -9.24 -16.20 -6.82
C LEU A 23 -7.89 -15.52 -7.08
N CYS A 24 -6.96 -16.21 -7.75
CA CYS A 24 -5.66 -15.63 -8.12
C CYS A 24 -5.80 -14.42 -9.05
N LEU A 25 -6.77 -14.43 -9.97
CA LEU A 25 -7.05 -13.31 -10.87
C LEU A 25 -7.65 -12.11 -10.12
N CYS A 26 -8.56 -12.36 -9.17
CA CYS A 26 -9.21 -11.31 -8.38
C CYS A 26 -8.28 -10.69 -7.33
N CYS A 27 -7.29 -11.43 -6.83
CA CYS A 27 -6.42 -10.99 -5.73
C CYS A 27 -5.09 -10.38 -6.18
N ARG A 28 -4.94 -9.95 -7.45
CA ARG A 28 -3.70 -9.31 -7.95
C ARG A 28 -3.50 -7.86 -7.49
N ALA A 29 -3.73 -7.57 -6.22
CA ALA A 29 -3.25 -6.32 -5.64
C ALA A 29 -1.81 -6.53 -5.14
N ALA A 30 -0.83 -6.35 -6.03
CA ALA A 30 0.55 -6.26 -5.58
C ALA A 30 0.74 -4.93 -4.84
N PRO A 31 1.45 -4.91 -3.70
CA PRO A 31 1.79 -3.66 -3.03
C PRO A 31 2.72 -2.86 -3.95
N GLU A 32 2.27 -1.67 -4.36
CA GLU A 32 3.09 -0.72 -5.07
C GLU A 32 4.00 0.01 -4.07
N ARG A 33 5.31 0.01 -4.31
CA ARG A 33 6.29 0.64 -3.40
C ARG A 33 6.86 1.89 -4.03
N ILE A 34 6.43 3.04 -3.52
CA ILE A 34 6.95 4.36 -3.88
C ILE A 34 7.94 4.83 -2.82
N ARG A 35 8.97 5.58 -3.23
CA ARG A 35 9.96 6.16 -2.32
C ARG A 35 10.14 7.64 -2.60
N TYR A 36 10.13 8.42 -1.54
CA TYR A 36 10.48 9.83 -1.54
C TYR A 36 11.70 10.05 -0.64
N ALA A 37 12.53 11.03 -0.99
CA ALA A 37 13.59 11.53 -0.15
C ALA A 37 13.34 13.01 0.10
N ILE A 38 13.35 13.42 1.36
CA ILE A 38 13.12 14.80 1.80
C ILE A 38 14.15 15.15 2.87
N PRO A 39 14.50 16.43 3.03
CA PRO A 39 15.33 16.86 4.14
C PRO A 39 14.55 16.74 5.46
N GLU A 40 15.28 16.45 6.54
CA GLU A 40 14.79 16.28 7.91
C GLU A 40 14.01 17.53 8.39
N GLU A 41 14.51 18.71 8.08
CA GLU A 41 13.95 19.98 8.56
C GLU A 41 12.91 20.61 7.64
N LEU A 42 12.15 19.78 6.92
CA LEU A 42 11.15 20.28 5.99
C LEU A 42 9.96 20.88 6.76
N GLY A 43 9.64 22.14 6.43
CA GLY A 43 8.59 22.88 7.12
C GLY A 43 7.21 22.26 6.96
N ARG A 44 6.34 22.47 7.95
CA ARG A 44 4.93 22.05 7.88
C ARG A 44 4.24 22.65 6.64
N GLY A 45 3.46 21.83 5.94
CA GLY A 45 2.79 22.20 4.70
C GLY A 45 3.65 22.06 3.44
N SER A 46 4.93 21.67 3.58
CA SER A 46 5.79 21.46 2.41
C SER A 46 5.34 20.29 1.56
N LEU A 47 5.45 20.44 0.24
CA LEU A 47 5.15 19.40 -0.73
C LEU A 47 6.24 18.33 -0.72
N VAL A 48 5.84 17.07 -0.56
CA VAL A 48 6.73 15.91 -0.69
C VAL A 48 6.72 15.40 -2.13
N GLY A 49 5.53 15.23 -2.72
CA GLY A 49 5.40 14.75 -4.09
C GLY A 49 3.98 14.40 -4.53
N PRO A 50 3.78 14.11 -5.82
CA PRO A 50 2.48 13.85 -6.43
C PRO A 50 2.01 12.39 -6.24
N LEU A 51 1.67 12.02 -5.01
CA LEU A 51 1.36 10.63 -4.63
C LEU A 51 0.28 9.96 -5.48
N ALA A 52 -0.83 10.64 -5.78
CA ALA A 52 -1.89 10.05 -6.59
C ALA A 52 -1.41 9.71 -8.00
N ARG A 53 -0.65 10.62 -8.63
CA ARG A 53 -0.08 10.41 -9.96
C ARG A 53 0.92 9.25 -9.96
N ASP A 54 1.76 9.17 -8.93
CA ASP A 54 2.77 8.12 -8.83
C ASP A 54 2.16 6.74 -8.54
N LEU A 55 0.94 6.69 -8.00
CA LEU A 55 0.10 5.48 -7.88
C LEU A 55 -0.77 5.20 -9.12
N GLY A 56 -0.64 5.99 -10.18
CA GLY A 56 -1.48 5.89 -11.38
C GLY A 56 -2.96 6.21 -11.15
N LEU A 57 -3.29 6.98 -10.10
CA LEU A 57 -4.64 7.39 -9.75
C LEU A 57 -4.93 8.82 -10.23
N SER A 58 -6.15 9.04 -10.71
CA SER A 58 -6.65 10.40 -10.97
C SER A 58 -7.11 11.04 -9.65
N PRO A 59 -6.89 12.35 -9.44
CA PRO A 59 -7.43 13.08 -8.28
C PRO A 59 -8.94 12.91 -8.10
N ALA A 60 -9.68 12.81 -9.20
CA ALA A 60 -11.13 12.60 -9.20
C ALA A 60 -11.55 11.25 -8.59
N ASP A 61 -10.68 10.23 -8.64
CA ASP A 61 -10.96 8.89 -8.13
C ASP A 61 -10.65 8.73 -6.64
N LEU A 62 -9.91 9.68 -6.06
CA LEU A 62 -9.40 9.57 -4.69
C LEU A 62 -10.50 9.52 -3.63
N PRO A 63 -11.58 10.32 -3.70
CA PRO A 63 -12.67 10.24 -2.72
C PRO A 63 -13.38 8.88 -2.76
N ALA A 64 -13.64 8.34 -3.95
CA ALA A 64 -14.27 7.04 -4.13
C ALA A 64 -13.41 5.90 -3.59
N ARG A 65 -12.09 6.00 -3.75
CA ARG A 65 -11.11 5.03 -3.24
C ARG A 65 -10.72 5.25 -1.77
N LYS A 66 -11.17 6.35 -1.16
CA LYS A 66 -10.87 6.75 0.23
C LYS A 66 -9.36 6.76 0.51
N LEU A 67 -8.58 7.35 -0.41
CA LEU A 67 -7.13 7.44 -0.25
C LEU A 67 -6.80 8.18 1.07
N ARG A 68 -5.96 7.56 1.91
CA ARG A 68 -5.55 8.10 3.20
C ARG A 68 -4.19 7.54 3.61
N VAL A 69 -3.46 8.31 4.41
CA VAL A 69 -2.24 7.83 5.07
C VAL A 69 -2.68 6.98 6.27
N ALA A 70 -2.22 5.72 6.31
CA ALA A 70 -2.46 4.82 7.43
C ALA A 70 -1.25 4.82 8.39
N PRO A 71 -1.45 4.63 9.71
CA PRO A 71 -0.33 4.42 10.63
C PRO A 71 0.41 3.15 10.27
N ALA A 72 1.71 3.26 9.97
CA ALA A 72 2.60 2.12 10.07
C ALA A 72 2.96 1.82 11.56
N ALA A 73 3.01 2.86 12.40
CA ALA A 73 3.13 2.78 13.86
C ALA A 73 2.36 3.93 14.54
N LYS A 74 2.05 3.81 15.84
CA LYS A 74 1.27 4.81 16.62
C LYS A 74 1.78 6.26 16.50
N ARG A 75 3.06 6.48 16.19
CA ARG A 75 3.69 7.81 16.08
C ARG A 75 3.81 8.33 14.64
N GLN A 76 3.81 7.46 13.62
CA GLN A 76 4.08 7.84 12.22
C GLN A 76 2.91 8.51 11.47
N LEU A 77 1.70 8.48 12.03
CA LEU A 77 0.52 9.16 11.44
C LEU A 77 0.63 10.68 11.36
N LYS A 78 1.51 11.29 12.15
CA LYS A 78 1.51 12.74 12.35
C LYS A 78 2.32 13.51 11.32
N TYR A 79 3.28 12.86 10.66
CA TYR A 79 4.26 13.54 9.82
C TYR A 79 3.77 13.81 8.40
N PHE A 80 2.82 13.03 7.88
CA PHE A 80 2.38 13.14 6.50
C PHE A 80 0.87 13.20 6.34
N THR A 81 0.41 14.01 5.40
CA THR A 81 -1.00 14.12 5.01
C THR A 81 -1.14 14.16 3.49
N VAL A 82 -2.29 13.71 2.97
CA VAL A 82 -2.59 13.72 1.54
C VAL A 82 -3.74 14.68 1.28
N SER A 83 -3.58 15.55 0.28
CA SER A 83 -4.66 16.42 -0.18
C SER A 83 -5.71 15.59 -0.93
N GLY A 84 -6.97 15.67 -0.51
CA GLY A 84 -8.08 15.00 -1.20
C GLY A 84 -8.42 15.60 -2.56
N GLU A 85 -8.03 16.85 -2.82
CA GLU A 85 -8.30 17.55 -4.08
C GLU A 85 -7.25 17.28 -5.15
N THR A 86 -5.97 17.32 -4.77
CA THR A 86 -4.84 17.18 -5.71
C THR A 86 -4.22 15.79 -5.69
N GLY A 87 -4.38 15.05 -4.58
CA GLY A 87 -3.67 13.79 -4.37
C GLY A 87 -2.20 13.93 -4.04
N ASN A 88 -1.73 15.13 -3.74
CA ASN A 88 -0.34 15.39 -3.35
C ASN A 88 -0.11 15.02 -1.87
N LEU A 89 1.10 14.53 -1.58
CA LEU A 89 1.59 14.23 -0.23
C LEU A 89 2.31 15.46 0.33
N TYR A 90 1.97 15.83 1.57
CA TYR A 90 2.52 16.99 2.27
C TYR A 90 3.04 16.61 3.66
N VAL A 91 3.97 17.42 4.16
CA VAL A 91 4.43 17.37 5.55
C VAL A 91 3.39 17.98 6.48
N SER A 92 2.93 17.21 7.46
CA SER A 92 1.95 17.65 8.47
C SER A 92 2.63 18.13 9.76
N GLU A 93 3.75 17.54 10.16
CA GLU A 93 4.58 17.96 11.30
C GLU A 93 6.06 17.85 10.91
N ARG A 94 6.94 18.65 11.53
CA ARG A 94 8.38 18.60 11.25
C ARG A 94 8.92 17.21 11.57
N LEU A 95 9.81 16.71 10.74
CA LEU A 95 10.44 15.42 10.95
C LEU A 95 11.67 15.62 11.81
N ASP A 96 11.61 15.13 13.04
CA ASP A 96 12.75 15.08 13.95
C ASP A 96 13.25 13.64 13.97
N ARG A 97 14.51 13.43 13.56
CA ARG A 97 15.11 12.10 13.45
C ARG A 97 15.23 11.44 14.83
N GLU A 98 15.53 12.22 15.85
CA GLU A 98 15.60 11.77 17.24
C GLU A 98 14.22 11.39 17.79
N GLU A 99 13.15 12.09 17.41
CA GLU A 99 11.78 11.70 17.80
C GLU A 99 11.33 10.39 17.12
N MET A 100 11.69 10.22 15.84
CA MET A 100 11.30 9.07 15.04
C MET A 100 12.10 7.81 15.37
N CYS A 101 13.42 7.95 15.53
CA CYS A 101 14.37 6.84 15.58
C CYS A 101 15.20 6.81 16.87
N GLY A 102 15.00 7.78 17.78
CA GLY A 102 15.77 7.89 19.00
C GLY A 102 17.24 8.23 18.74
N GLU A 103 18.12 7.77 19.63
CA GLU A 103 19.57 7.96 19.51
C GLU A 103 20.22 7.08 18.44
N SER A 104 19.45 6.20 17.78
CA SER A 104 20.00 5.28 16.77
C SER A 104 20.48 6.04 15.53
N ALA A 105 21.62 5.65 14.96
CA ALA A 105 22.17 6.30 13.77
C ALA A 105 21.36 6.01 12.47
N SER A 106 20.47 5.02 12.50
CA SER A 106 19.66 4.60 11.35
C SER A 106 18.26 4.14 11.76
N CYS A 107 17.26 4.49 10.96
CA CYS A 107 15.88 4.05 11.11
C CYS A 107 15.65 2.75 10.32
N SER A 108 15.07 1.72 10.96
CA SER A 108 14.69 0.44 10.32
C SER A 108 13.19 0.23 10.31
#